data_AF-A0A841RHX7-F1
#
_entry.id   AF-A0A841RHX7-F1
#
_cell.length_a   1.000
_cell.length_b   1.000
_cell.length_c   1.000
_cell.angle_alpha   90.00
_cell.angle_beta   90.00
_cell.angle_gamma   90.00
#
_symmetry.space_group_name_H-M   'P 1'
#
loop_
_entity.id
_entity.type
_entity.pdbx_description
1 polymer ?
#
loop_
_entity_poly.entity_id
_entity_poly.type
_entity_poly.pdbx_seq_one_letter_code
_entity_poly.pdbx_strand_id
1 'polypeptide(L)'
;MSKVTPKHAPILMKHVYHKLFPQVNEELQYWKNKADQIPNQELRNQALASIESKKFHCQGGSVYSLLAGSRWMEAIRFIVSYQTISDYLDNLCDRSTSLDPQDFRMLHTSMEDALSPSEPLKNYYAYREEQDDGGYLHELVRTCQTTLQQIPNLNEFQPYLLQLEMLYSDLQVHKHVKEEERIPRLEKWYQTHQEKWPMLTWYEFSACAGSTLGIFCLISYALDGKMSSNIAEKIFEGYFPFMQGLHIMLDYFIDQDEDREEGDLNFCNYYENDEELEKRLLYFIEETGSKVQDLPDSSFHEMVQQGLIGLYLADPKVKHMKQFKPTVKRLIKTCGRKSRFFHWNIRVYNRLAGRYREAN
;
A
#
# COMPACT_ATOMS: atom_id res chain seq x y z
N MET A 1 -18.26 24.83 -3.20
CA MET A 1 -17.54 24.77 -4.48
C MET A 1 -17.00 23.37 -4.66
N SER A 2 -17.56 22.59 -5.57
CA SER A 2 -17.06 21.24 -5.90
C SER A 2 -15.62 21.38 -6.40
N LYS A 3 -14.66 20.85 -5.65
CA LYS A 3 -13.27 20.83 -6.11
C LYS A 3 -13.12 19.67 -7.09
N VAL A 4 -12.89 20.01 -8.35
CA VAL A 4 -12.61 19.08 -9.44
C VAL A 4 -11.30 18.34 -9.15
N THR A 5 -11.31 17.01 -9.29
CA THR A 5 -10.13 16.15 -9.22
C THR A 5 -9.01 16.73 -10.09
N PRO A 6 -7.76 16.88 -9.60
CA PRO A 6 -6.68 17.44 -10.40
C PRO A 6 -6.45 16.63 -11.67
N LYS A 7 -6.29 17.31 -12.81
CA LYS A 7 -5.98 16.72 -14.12
C LYS A 7 -4.54 16.95 -14.59
N HIS A 8 -3.77 17.70 -13.79
CA HIS A 8 -2.42 18.13 -14.14
C HIS A 8 -1.45 17.95 -12.96
N ALA A 9 -0.26 17.42 -13.25
CA ALA A 9 0.73 17.05 -12.24
C ALA A 9 1.17 18.21 -11.32
N PRO A 10 1.39 19.46 -11.80
CA PRO A 10 1.74 20.56 -10.91
C PRO A 10 0.64 20.92 -9.90
N ILE A 11 -0.64 20.81 -10.32
CA ILE A 11 -1.79 21.06 -9.43
C ILE A 11 -1.90 19.94 -8.40
N LEU A 12 -1.73 18.68 -8.83
CA LEU A 12 -1.68 17.54 -7.93
C LEU A 12 -0.58 17.73 -6.87
N MET A 13 0.65 18.03 -7.27
CA MET A 13 1.76 18.23 -6.33
C MET A 13 1.54 19.43 -5.39
N LYS A 14 0.92 20.51 -5.86
CA LYS A 14 0.52 21.62 -4.98
C LYS A 14 -0.42 21.14 -3.88
N HIS A 15 -1.42 20.32 -4.20
CA HIS A 15 -2.31 19.75 -3.20
C HIS A 15 -1.57 18.81 -2.26
N VAL A 16 -0.73 17.91 -2.80
CA VAL A 16 0.08 16.98 -2.00
C VAL A 16 0.86 17.73 -0.92
N TYR A 17 1.66 18.72 -1.29
CA TYR A 17 2.55 19.40 -0.34
C TYR A 17 1.85 20.37 0.61
N HIS A 18 0.86 21.14 0.14
CA HIS A 18 0.25 22.20 0.95
C HIS A 18 -1.04 21.79 1.65
N LYS A 19 -1.62 20.65 1.30
CA LYS A 19 -2.93 20.21 1.81
C LYS A 19 -2.86 18.81 2.42
N LEU A 20 -2.32 17.84 1.68
CA LEU A 20 -2.40 16.43 2.10
C LEU A 20 -1.33 16.10 3.14
N PHE A 21 -0.06 16.41 2.87
CA PHE A 21 1.04 16.08 3.78
C PHE A 21 0.92 16.73 5.17
N PRO A 22 0.50 18.00 5.32
CA PRO A 22 0.23 18.57 6.63
C PRO A 22 -0.82 17.77 7.41
N GLN A 23 -1.96 17.42 6.78
CA GLN A 23 -3.00 16.63 7.44
C GLN A 23 -2.50 15.23 7.80
N VAL A 24 -1.76 14.56 6.91
CA VAL A 24 -1.16 13.25 7.20
C VAL A 24 -0.22 13.33 8.41
N ASN A 25 0.57 14.41 8.53
CA ASN A 25 1.45 14.59 9.68
C ASN A 25 0.66 14.79 10.98
N GLU A 26 -0.47 15.51 10.94
CA GLU A 26 -1.34 15.68 12.11
C GLU A 26 -1.93 14.33 12.57
N GLU A 27 -2.46 13.53 11.64
CA GLU A 27 -2.99 12.19 11.94
C GLU A 27 -1.90 11.23 12.44
N LEU A 28 -0.72 11.22 11.82
CA LEU A 28 0.40 10.38 12.27
C LEU A 28 0.95 10.81 13.64
N GLN A 29 0.96 12.12 13.94
CA GLN A 29 1.37 12.59 15.26
C GLN A 29 0.37 12.15 16.34
N TYR A 30 -0.93 12.13 16.02
CA TYR A 30 -1.94 11.54 16.88
C TYR A 30 -1.65 10.07 17.18
N TRP A 31 -1.43 9.26 16.15
CA TRP A 31 -1.13 7.84 16.32
C TRP A 31 0.20 7.59 17.02
N LYS A 32 1.22 8.43 16.78
CA LYS A 32 2.50 8.35 17.51
C LYS A 32 2.30 8.58 19.00
N ASN A 33 1.54 9.60 19.38
CA ASN A 33 1.25 9.88 20.80
C ASN A 33 0.46 8.75 21.47
N LYS A 34 -0.38 8.02 20.71
CA LYS A 34 -1.09 6.83 21.19
C LYS A 34 -0.15 5.64 21.32
N ALA A 35 0.71 5.42 20.32
CA ALA A 35 1.72 4.37 20.34
C ALA A 35 2.69 4.53 21.53
N ASP A 36 3.11 5.76 21.86
CA ASP A 36 3.96 6.05 23.03
C ASP A 36 3.34 5.59 24.37
N GLN A 37 2.02 5.47 24.44
CA GLN A 37 1.28 5.07 25.64
C GLN A 37 1.03 3.55 25.72
N ILE A 38 1.44 2.78 24.71
CA ILE A 38 1.31 1.32 24.70
C ILE A 38 2.08 0.73 25.91
N PRO A 39 1.43 -0.05 26.81
CA PRO A 39 2.08 -0.60 27.99
C PRO A 39 3.16 -1.65 27.66
N ASN A 40 2.86 -2.59 26.77
CA ASN A 40 3.82 -3.61 26.36
C ASN A 40 4.98 -2.99 25.55
N GLN A 41 6.21 -3.17 26.02
CA GLN A 41 7.39 -2.55 25.43
C GLN A 41 7.60 -2.96 23.97
N GLU A 42 7.38 -4.21 23.62
CA GLU A 42 7.61 -4.72 22.27
C GLU A 42 6.56 -4.18 21.29
N LEU A 43 5.27 -4.27 21.65
CA LEU A 43 4.19 -3.69 20.85
C LEU A 43 4.40 -2.18 20.64
N ARG A 44 4.85 -1.46 21.68
CA ARG A 44 5.18 -0.04 21.59
C ARG A 44 6.31 0.22 20.61
N ASN A 45 7.41 -0.52 20.74
CA ASN A 45 8.58 -0.38 19.86
C ASN A 45 8.19 -0.58 18.40
N GLN A 46 7.43 -1.63 18.11
CA GLN A 46 7.02 -1.95 16.74
C GLN A 46 6.04 -0.92 16.17
N ALA A 47 5.10 -0.40 16.96
CA ALA A 47 4.17 0.65 16.54
C ALA A 47 4.90 1.99 16.26
N LEU A 48 5.85 2.38 17.11
CA LEU A 48 6.64 3.60 16.91
C LEU A 48 7.58 3.47 15.70
N ALA A 49 8.25 2.32 15.58
CA ALA A 49 9.14 2.02 14.46
C ALA A 49 8.38 2.07 13.14
N SER A 50 7.19 1.47 13.04
CA SER A 50 6.39 1.48 11.81
C SER A 50 5.99 2.90 11.40
N ILE A 51 5.56 3.75 12.34
CA ILE A 51 5.22 5.16 12.04
C ILE A 51 6.44 5.94 11.55
N GLU A 52 7.61 5.71 12.15
CA GLU A 52 8.83 6.46 11.82
C GLU A 52 9.40 6.07 10.45
N SER A 53 9.53 4.77 10.16
CA SER A 53 10.13 4.29 8.91
C SER A 53 9.14 4.26 7.73
N LYS A 54 7.85 3.99 7.97
CA LYS A 54 6.85 3.74 6.90
C LYS A 54 5.89 4.91 6.64
N LYS A 55 6.16 6.10 7.19
CA LYS A 55 5.40 7.34 6.95
C LYS A 55 5.04 7.62 5.48
N PHE A 56 5.92 7.22 4.55
CA PHE A 56 5.71 7.48 3.13
C PHE A 56 4.53 6.69 2.55
N HIS A 57 4.14 5.55 3.12
CA HIS A 57 2.93 4.82 2.73
C HIS A 57 1.67 5.65 2.96
N CYS A 58 1.53 6.24 4.16
CA CYS A 58 0.44 7.15 4.49
C CYS A 58 0.43 8.39 3.58
N GLN A 59 1.60 8.95 3.28
CA GLN A 59 1.74 10.09 2.37
C GLN A 59 1.31 9.74 0.94
N GLY A 60 1.75 8.60 0.41
CA GLY A 60 1.35 8.10 -0.91
C GLY A 60 -0.14 7.81 -0.99
N GLY A 61 -0.68 7.07 0.00
CA GLY A 61 -2.10 6.77 0.10
C GLY A 61 -2.97 8.03 0.19
N SER A 62 -2.51 9.08 0.87
CA SER A 62 -3.29 10.31 1.03
C SER A 62 -3.69 10.99 -0.28
N VAL A 63 -2.97 10.72 -1.38
CA VAL A 63 -3.30 11.25 -2.72
C VAL A 63 -4.75 10.93 -3.12
N TYR A 64 -5.24 9.74 -2.76
CA TYR A 64 -6.60 9.28 -3.06
C TYR A 64 -7.68 10.09 -2.38
N SER A 65 -7.38 10.76 -1.26
CA SER A 65 -8.34 11.64 -0.59
C SER A 65 -8.87 12.78 -1.46
N LEU A 66 -8.15 13.12 -2.54
CA LEU A 66 -8.61 14.10 -3.53
C LEU A 66 -9.83 13.62 -4.32
N LEU A 67 -10.09 12.31 -4.38
CA LEU A 67 -11.29 11.72 -4.98
C LEU A 67 -12.51 11.86 -4.06
N ALA A 68 -12.32 12.00 -2.74
CA ALA A 68 -13.40 12.15 -1.74
C ALA A 68 -14.02 13.56 -1.67
N GLY A 69 -13.66 14.44 -2.61
CA GLY A 69 -14.24 15.77 -2.75
C GLY A 69 -14.17 16.61 -1.47
N SER A 70 -15.35 16.92 -0.90
CA SER A 70 -15.46 17.71 0.33
C SER A 70 -15.04 16.95 1.58
N ARG A 71 -15.14 15.62 1.57
CA ARG A 71 -14.84 14.69 2.69
C ARG A 71 -13.40 14.18 2.67
N TRP A 72 -12.50 14.91 2.00
CA TRP A 72 -11.08 14.53 1.87
C TRP A 72 -10.35 14.35 3.21
N MET A 73 -10.70 15.09 4.26
CA MET A 73 -10.09 14.91 5.59
C MET A 73 -10.47 13.57 6.20
N GLU A 74 -11.73 13.16 6.04
CA GLU A 74 -12.22 11.86 6.51
C GLU A 74 -11.55 10.71 5.73
N ALA A 75 -11.34 10.91 4.42
CA ALA A 75 -10.55 9.97 3.62
C ALA A 75 -9.10 9.86 4.12
N ILE A 76 -8.43 10.98 4.44
CA ILE A 76 -7.07 10.92 5.02
C ILE A 76 -7.10 10.20 6.37
N ARG A 77 -8.05 10.50 7.25
CA ARG A 77 -8.17 9.83 8.55
C ARG A 77 -8.32 8.32 8.40
N PHE A 78 -9.16 7.85 7.48
CA PHE A 78 -9.28 6.43 7.16
C PHE A 78 -7.96 5.86 6.62
N ILE A 79 -7.39 6.50 5.59
CA ILE A 79 -6.18 6.01 4.91
C ILE A 79 -5.02 5.89 5.88
N VAL A 80 -4.78 6.92 6.71
CA VAL A 80 -3.70 6.92 7.70
C VAL A 80 -3.95 5.84 8.74
N SER A 81 -5.18 5.69 9.25
CA SER A 81 -5.48 4.66 10.26
C SER A 81 -5.30 3.25 9.68
N TYR A 82 -5.87 2.97 8.51
CA TYR A 82 -5.78 1.65 7.87
C TYR A 82 -4.35 1.30 7.47
N GLN A 83 -3.59 2.25 6.93
CA GLN A 83 -2.18 2.04 6.61
C GLN A 83 -1.32 1.89 7.87
N THR A 84 -1.63 2.60 8.95
CA THR A 84 -0.94 2.43 10.24
C THR A 84 -1.18 1.04 10.82
N ILE A 85 -2.38 0.45 10.65
CA ILE A 85 -2.61 -0.97 10.98
C ILE A 85 -1.68 -1.84 10.13
N SER A 86 -1.75 -1.72 8.81
CA SER A 86 -0.94 -2.49 7.86
C SER A 86 0.56 -2.47 8.20
N ASP A 87 1.15 -1.28 8.36
CA ASP A 87 2.57 -1.10 8.66
C ASP A 87 2.97 -1.66 10.03
N TYR A 88 2.09 -1.51 11.03
CA TYR A 88 2.31 -2.04 12.37
C TYR A 88 2.24 -3.57 12.40
N LEU A 89 1.25 -4.17 11.72
CA LEU A 89 1.11 -5.62 11.66
C LEU A 89 2.25 -6.27 10.89
N ASP A 90 2.72 -5.65 9.81
CA ASP A 90 3.89 -6.10 9.05
C ASP A 90 5.12 -6.18 9.97
N ASN A 91 5.42 -5.12 10.74
CA ASN A 91 6.48 -5.14 11.75
C ASN A 91 6.29 -6.26 12.80
N LEU A 92 5.06 -6.44 13.30
CA LEU A 92 4.74 -7.48 14.26
C LEU A 92 4.88 -8.90 13.71
N CYS A 93 4.78 -9.08 12.38
CA CYS A 93 4.96 -10.37 11.73
C CYS A 93 6.43 -10.62 11.40
N ASP A 94 7.13 -9.63 10.84
CA ASP A 94 8.56 -9.69 10.51
C ASP A 94 9.43 -9.94 11.73
N ARG A 95 9.12 -9.27 12.85
CA ARG A 95 9.90 -9.36 14.10
C ARG A 95 9.32 -10.37 15.09
N SER A 96 8.34 -11.18 14.65
CA SER A 96 7.71 -12.20 15.50
C SER A 96 8.67 -13.34 15.82
N THR A 97 8.71 -13.75 17.08
CA THR A 97 9.35 -15.01 17.51
C THR A 97 8.44 -16.23 17.34
N SER A 98 7.11 -16.03 17.18
CA SER A 98 6.13 -17.13 17.09
C SER A 98 6.23 -17.89 15.76
N LEU A 99 6.47 -17.16 14.66
CA LEU A 99 6.35 -17.65 13.27
C LEU A 99 5.04 -18.42 13.03
N ASP A 100 4.00 -18.12 13.81
CA ASP A 100 2.74 -18.85 13.86
C ASP A 100 1.72 -18.23 12.89
N PRO A 101 1.29 -18.96 11.85
CA PRO A 101 0.28 -18.46 10.91
C PRO A 101 -1.08 -18.15 11.56
N GLN A 102 -1.41 -18.76 12.71
CA GLN A 102 -2.66 -18.48 13.43
C GLN A 102 -2.62 -17.10 14.08
N ASP A 103 -1.48 -16.73 14.67
CA ASP A 103 -1.21 -15.39 15.19
C ASP A 103 -1.25 -14.34 14.07
N PHE A 104 -0.54 -14.56 12.98
CA PHE A 104 -0.56 -13.65 11.83
C PHE A 104 -1.96 -13.46 11.26
N ARG A 105 -2.76 -14.53 11.16
CA ARG A 105 -4.15 -14.42 10.71
C ARG A 105 -4.99 -13.59 11.66
N MET A 106 -4.87 -13.83 12.97
CA MET A 106 -5.67 -13.13 13.98
C MET A 106 -5.33 -11.64 14.04
N LEU A 107 -4.06 -11.29 13.87
CA LEU A 107 -3.65 -9.90 13.69
C LEU A 107 -4.36 -9.28 12.48
N HIS A 108 -4.31 -9.94 11.32
CA HIS A 108 -4.87 -9.38 10.09
C HIS A 108 -6.40 -9.37 10.07
N THR A 109 -7.08 -10.17 10.88
CA THR A 109 -8.53 -10.00 11.13
C THR A 109 -8.86 -8.58 11.64
N SER A 110 -7.91 -7.85 12.24
CA SER A 110 -8.15 -6.43 12.57
C SER A 110 -8.34 -5.55 11.33
N MET A 111 -7.69 -5.86 10.20
CA MET A 111 -7.86 -5.13 8.94
C MET A 111 -9.22 -5.47 8.30
N GLU A 112 -9.62 -6.74 8.30
CA GLU A 112 -10.96 -7.16 7.89
C GLU A 112 -12.06 -6.45 8.72
N ASP A 113 -11.91 -6.44 10.04
CA ASP A 113 -12.84 -5.77 10.97
C ASP A 113 -12.86 -4.25 10.77
N ALA A 114 -11.74 -3.64 10.40
CA ALA A 114 -11.65 -2.22 10.05
C ALA A 114 -12.49 -1.86 8.81
N LEU A 115 -12.73 -2.83 7.92
CA LEU A 115 -13.59 -2.71 6.73
C LEU A 115 -15.03 -3.18 6.98
N SER A 116 -15.34 -3.57 8.21
CA SER A 116 -16.62 -4.18 8.59
C SER A 116 -17.24 -3.42 9.77
N PRO A 117 -17.94 -2.29 9.52
CA PRO A 117 -18.36 -1.34 10.56
C PRO A 117 -19.28 -1.87 11.66
N SER A 118 -19.93 -3.03 11.45
CA SER A 118 -20.76 -3.72 12.45
C SER A 118 -20.00 -4.75 13.28
N GLU A 119 -18.78 -5.11 12.89
CA GLU A 119 -18.05 -6.18 13.56
C GLU A 119 -17.56 -5.76 14.95
N PRO A 120 -17.75 -6.61 15.97
CA PRO A 120 -17.21 -6.37 17.29
C PRO A 120 -15.68 -6.51 17.25
N LEU A 121 -15.02 -5.68 18.05
CA LEU A 121 -13.57 -5.80 18.27
C LEU A 121 -13.25 -7.13 18.96
N LYS A 122 -12.15 -7.75 18.54
CA LYS A 122 -11.66 -9.03 19.07
C LYS A 122 -10.33 -8.82 19.79
N ASN A 123 -9.88 -9.79 20.57
CA ASN A 123 -8.48 -9.80 21.01
C ASN A 123 -7.60 -10.23 19.82
N TYR A 124 -7.12 -9.27 19.03
CA TYR A 124 -6.30 -9.55 17.84
C TYR A 124 -4.94 -10.18 18.17
N TYR A 125 -4.51 -10.10 19.43
CA TYR A 125 -3.26 -10.67 19.93
C TYR A 125 -3.46 -12.04 20.61
N ALA A 126 -4.60 -12.70 20.41
CA ALA A 126 -5.00 -13.90 21.16
C ALA A 126 -4.00 -15.08 21.08
N TYR A 127 -3.13 -15.12 20.07
CA TYR A 127 -2.17 -16.20 19.82
C TYR A 127 -0.71 -15.79 20.01
N ARG A 128 -0.45 -14.68 20.73
CA ARG A 128 0.90 -14.26 21.13
C ARG A 128 0.97 -13.90 22.61
N GLU A 129 2.19 -13.79 23.13
CA GLU A 129 2.43 -13.41 24.53
C GLU A 129 2.16 -11.92 24.76
N GLU A 130 2.56 -11.07 23.82
CA GLU A 130 2.37 -9.62 23.89
C GLU A 130 0.96 -9.21 23.46
N GLN A 131 0.09 -8.92 24.44
CA GLN A 131 -1.33 -8.58 24.17
C GLN A 131 -1.76 -7.19 24.65
N ASP A 132 -1.07 -6.61 25.63
CA ASP A 132 -1.46 -5.33 26.24
C ASP A 132 -0.92 -4.15 25.42
N ASP A 133 -1.69 -3.76 24.40
CA ASP A 133 -1.43 -2.58 23.56
C ASP A 133 -2.11 -1.30 24.07
N GLY A 134 -2.77 -1.34 25.23
CA GLY A 134 -3.54 -0.20 25.76
C GLY A 134 -4.75 0.22 24.90
N GLY A 135 -5.23 -0.64 24.00
CA GLY A 135 -6.33 -0.37 23.08
C GLY A 135 -5.93 0.34 21.77
N TYR A 136 -4.63 0.40 21.46
CA TYR A 136 -4.10 1.08 20.27
C TYR A 136 -4.70 0.55 18.95
N LEU A 137 -4.61 -0.75 18.71
CA LEU A 137 -5.13 -1.42 17.51
C LEU A 137 -6.65 -1.34 17.46
N HIS A 138 -7.33 -1.47 18.61
CA HIS A 138 -8.78 -1.26 18.71
C HIS A 138 -9.19 0.14 18.26
N GLU A 139 -8.46 1.17 18.65
CA GLU A 139 -8.75 2.55 18.29
C GLU A 139 -8.54 2.83 16.78
N LEU A 140 -7.50 2.24 16.20
CA LEU A 140 -7.27 2.26 14.75
C LEU A 140 -8.43 1.61 14.00
N VAL A 141 -8.82 0.39 14.39
CA VAL A 141 -9.96 -0.35 13.79
C VAL A 141 -11.25 0.47 13.91
N ARG A 142 -11.54 1.01 15.09
CA ARG A 142 -12.73 1.84 15.32
C ARG A 142 -12.74 3.11 14.48
N THR A 143 -11.57 3.71 14.23
CA THR A 143 -11.48 4.89 13.37
C THR A 143 -11.86 4.58 11.93
N CYS A 144 -11.43 3.42 11.42
CA CYS A 144 -11.84 2.93 10.11
C CYS A 144 -13.34 2.62 10.07
N GLN A 145 -13.85 1.83 11.03
CA GLN A 145 -15.26 1.48 11.13
C GLN A 145 -16.16 2.73 11.20
N THR A 146 -15.79 3.73 12.00
CA THR A 146 -16.54 5.00 12.13
C THR A 146 -16.61 5.75 10.81
N THR A 147 -15.54 5.74 10.02
CA THR A 147 -15.55 6.35 8.69
C THR A 147 -16.49 5.60 7.75
N LEU A 148 -16.43 4.26 7.73
CA LEU A 148 -17.29 3.43 6.87
C LEU A 148 -18.77 3.52 7.24
N GLN A 149 -19.13 3.69 8.52
CA GLN A 149 -20.51 3.89 8.96
C GLN A 149 -21.18 5.13 8.33
N GLN A 150 -20.38 6.10 7.89
CA GLN A 150 -20.86 7.34 7.27
C GLN A 150 -21.01 7.22 5.74
N ILE A 151 -20.71 6.05 5.17
CA ILE A 151 -20.78 5.83 3.72
C ILE A 151 -22.13 5.15 3.39
N PRO A 152 -23.00 5.78 2.60
CA PRO A 152 -24.21 5.13 2.13
C PRO A 152 -23.87 3.99 1.17
N ASN A 153 -24.76 2.99 1.09
CA ASN A 153 -24.65 1.87 0.15
C ASN A 153 -23.36 1.04 0.26
N LEU A 154 -22.77 0.92 1.46
CA LEU A 154 -21.56 0.11 1.70
C LEU A 154 -21.66 -1.30 1.12
N ASN A 155 -22.83 -1.93 1.24
CA ASN A 155 -23.09 -3.29 0.73
C ASN A 155 -22.83 -3.45 -0.78
N GLU A 156 -22.87 -2.38 -1.57
CA GLU A 156 -22.63 -2.45 -3.02
C GLU A 156 -21.15 -2.65 -3.39
N PHE A 157 -20.22 -2.30 -2.49
CA PHE A 157 -18.79 -2.33 -2.79
C PHE A 157 -17.93 -3.02 -1.71
N GLN A 158 -18.48 -3.28 -0.52
CA GLN A 158 -17.79 -4.00 0.55
C GLN A 158 -17.23 -5.37 0.12
N PRO A 159 -17.89 -6.17 -0.74
CA PRO A 159 -17.30 -7.43 -1.21
C PRO A 159 -15.94 -7.24 -1.92
N TYR A 160 -15.76 -6.15 -2.67
CA TYR A 160 -14.48 -5.84 -3.32
C TYR A 160 -13.42 -5.38 -2.32
N LEU A 161 -13.82 -4.63 -1.28
CA LEU A 161 -12.91 -4.26 -0.18
C LEU A 161 -12.39 -5.51 0.54
N LEU A 162 -13.29 -6.39 0.97
CA LEU A 162 -12.95 -7.61 1.69
C LEU A 162 -12.17 -8.58 0.79
N GLN A 163 -12.42 -8.61 -0.52
CA GLN A 163 -11.61 -9.40 -1.44
C GLN A 163 -10.16 -8.90 -1.51
N LEU A 164 -9.94 -7.58 -1.60
CA LEU A 164 -8.57 -7.01 -1.59
C LEU A 164 -7.88 -7.22 -0.25
N GLU A 165 -8.60 -7.03 0.85
CA GLU A 165 -8.09 -7.27 2.21
C GLU A 165 -7.72 -8.73 2.42
N MET A 166 -8.57 -9.67 2.01
CA MET A 166 -8.29 -11.10 2.13
C MET A 166 -7.03 -11.49 1.34
N LEU A 167 -6.86 -10.99 0.11
CA LEU A 167 -5.65 -11.21 -0.68
C LEU A 167 -4.40 -10.66 0.05
N TYR A 168 -4.50 -9.46 0.61
CA TYR A 168 -3.43 -8.85 1.40
C TYR A 168 -3.11 -9.69 2.64
N SER A 169 -4.10 -10.01 3.45
CA SER A 169 -4.00 -10.83 4.67
C SER A 169 -3.39 -12.20 4.39
N ASP A 170 -3.81 -12.86 3.31
CA ASP A 170 -3.25 -14.14 2.88
C ASP A 170 -1.76 -14.02 2.57
N LEU A 171 -1.35 -13.00 1.80
CA LEU A 171 0.05 -12.73 1.53
C LEU A 171 0.83 -12.58 2.83
N GLN A 172 0.36 -11.74 3.76
CA GLN A 172 1.05 -11.47 5.02
C GLN A 172 1.19 -12.74 5.87
N VAL A 173 0.18 -13.60 5.90
CA VAL A 173 0.29 -14.89 6.59
C VAL A 173 1.30 -15.82 5.90
N HIS A 174 1.31 -15.87 4.57
CA HIS A 174 2.19 -16.79 3.84
C HIS A 174 3.66 -16.34 3.80
N LYS A 175 3.96 -15.04 3.78
CA LYS A 175 5.34 -14.53 3.70
C LYS A 175 6.10 -14.54 5.03
N HIS A 176 5.42 -14.56 6.17
CA HIS A 176 6.05 -14.43 7.49
C HIS A 176 6.20 -15.74 8.28
N VAL A 177 5.72 -16.87 7.77
CA VAL A 177 6.03 -18.19 8.39
C VAL A 177 7.52 -18.51 8.26
N LYS A 178 7.93 -19.66 8.84
CA LYS A 178 9.27 -20.22 8.68
C LYS A 178 9.72 -20.22 7.21
N GLU A 179 10.97 -19.89 6.98
CA GLU A 179 11.54 -19.66 5.65
C GLU A 179 11.26 -20.81 4.69
N GLU A 180 11.46 -22.05 5.14
CA GLU A 180 11.24 -23.27 4.36
C GLU A 180 9.78 -23.51 3.96
N GLU A 181 8.82 -22.87 4.63
CA GLU A 181 7.38 -22.99 4.36
C GLU A 181 6.84 -21.87 3.46
N ARG A 182 7.55 -20.74 3.33
CA ARG A 182 7.06 -19.54 2.61
C ARG A 182 6.70 -19.84 1.15
N ILE A 183 7.67 -20.33 0.37
CA ILE A 183 7.48 -20.57 -1.08
C ILE A 183 6.41 -21.64 -1.33
N PRO A 184 6.43 -22.84 -0.71
CA PRO A 184 5.40 -23.85 -0.95
C PRO A 184 3.99 -23.36 -0.62
N ARG A 185 3.83 -22.51 0.40
CA ARG A 185 2.54 -21.91 0.75
C ARG A 185 2.08 -20.89 -0.29
N LEU A 186 2.96 -20.00 -0.74
CA LEU A 186 2.66 -18.99 -1.75
C LEU A 186 2.31 -19.63 -3.11
N GLU A 187 3.05 -20.65 -3.53
CA GLU A 187 2.76 -21.41 -4.76
C GLU A 187 1.39 -22.09 -4.69
N LYS A 188 1.10 -22.77 -3.58
CA LYS A 188 -0.20 -23.43 -3.37
C LYS A 188 -1.36 -22.45 -3.28
N TRP A 189 -1.16 -21.30 -2.64
CA TRP A 189 -2.14 -20.23 -2.59
C TRP A 189 -2.39 -19.60 -3.96
N TYR A 190 -1.34 -19.44 -4.78
CA TYR A 190 -1.54 -18.98 -6.16
C TYR A 190 -2.31 -20.00 -7.01
N GLN A 191 -2.06 -21.31 -6.84
CA GLN A 191 -2.80 -22.35 -7.58
C GLN A 191 -4.32 -22.24 -7.41
N THR A 192 -4.82 -21.78 -6.26
CA THR A 192 -6.27 -21.57 -6.05
C THR A 192 -6.83 -20.35 -6.77
N HIS A 193 -5.96 -19.47 -7.29
CA HIS A 193 -6.29 -18.21 -7.97
C HIS A 193 -5.83 -18.20 -9.44
N GLN A 194 -5.03 -19.18 -9.86
CA GLN A 194 -4.36 -19.23 -11.16
C GLN A 194 -5.35 -19.22 -12.34
N GLU A 195 -6.51 -19.86 -12.20
CA GLU A 195 -7.53 -19.83 -13.26
C GLU A 195 -8.02 -18.42 -13.56
N LYS A 196 -8.09 -17.55 -12.54
CA LYS A 196 -8.55 -16.17 -12.69
C LYS A 196 -7.45 -15.24 -13.21
N TRP A 197 -6.19 -15.50 -12.86
CA TRP A 197 -5.05 -14.67 -13.27
C TRP A 197 -3.90 -15.50 -13.87
N PRO A 198 -4.14 -16.26 -14.96
CA PRO A 198 -3.16 -17.19 -15.51
C PRO A 198 -1.95 -16.51 -16.16
N MET A 199 -2.02 -15.19 -16.36
CA MET A 199 -0.94 -14.37 -16.92
C MET A 199 0.16 -14.01 -15.92
N LEU A 200 -0.02 -14.36 -14.64
CA LEU A 200 0.93 -14.07 -13.56
C LEU A 200 1.71 -15.33 -13.16
N THR A 201 2.90 -15.13 -12.61
CA THR A 201 3.57 -16.14 -11.79
C THR A 201 3.11 -16.04 -10.33
N TRP A 202 3.47 -17.02 -9.49
CA TRP A 202 3.10 -16.98 -8.07
C TRP A 202 3.72 -15.77 -7.35
N TYR A 203 4.95 -15.38 -7.69
CA TYR A 203 5.63 -14.23 -7.09
C TYR A 203 5.07 -12.90 -7.61
N GLU A 204 4.64 -12.83 -8.87
CA GLU A 204 3.91 -11.67 -9.39
C GLU A 204 2.53 -11.51 -8.75
N PHE A 205 1.78 -12.60 -8.62
CA PHE A 205 0.50 -12.60 -7.92
C PHE A 205 0.66 -12.17 -6.46
N SER A 206 1.69 -12.69 -5.79
CA SER A 206 2.04 -12.29 -4.41
C SER A 206 2.30 -10.78 -4.32
N ALA A 207 3.10 -10.21 -5.24
CA ALA A 207 3.29 -8.76 -5.30
C ALA A 207 1.96 -8.00 -5.55
N CYS A 208 1.09 -8.49 -6.42
CA CYS A 208 -0.21 -7.87 -6.69
C CYS A 208 -1.10 -7.78 -5.44
N ALA A 209 -1.00 -8.75 -4.54
CA ALA A 209 -1.78 -8.80 -3.31
C ALA A 209 -1.25 -7.88 -2.21
N GLY A 210 0.00 -7.43 -2.29
CA GLY A 210 0.66 -6.69 -1.20
C GLY A 210 0.32 -5.20 -1.08
N SER A 211 -0.60 -4.68 -1.89
CA SER A 211 -0.90 -3.26 -1.97
C SER A 211 -2.26 -2.91 -1.37
N THR A 212 -2.34 -1.77 -0.69
CA THR A 212 -3.57 -1.21 -0.10
C THR A 212 -4.26 -0.18 -1.02
N LEU A 213 -3.68 0.11 -2.20
CA LEU A 213 -4.13 1.21 -3.05
C LEU A 213 -5.57 1.07 -3.57
N GLY A 214 -6.01 -0.16 -3.88
CA GLY A 214 -7.39 -0.41 -4.32
C GLY A 214 -8.41 -0.07 -3.23
N ILE A 215 -8.11 -0.38 -1.97
CA ILE A 215 -8.94 -0.08 -0.80
C ILE A 215 -9.08 1.44 -0.62
N PHE A 216 -7.97 2.19 -0.70
CA PHE A 216 -8.00 3.66 -0.59
C PHE A 216 -8.82 4.31 -1.70
N CYS A 217 -8.73 3.77 -2.92
CA CYS A 217 -9.49 4.23 -4.06
C CYS A 217 -10.99 4.04 -3.84
N LEU A 218 -11.42 2.82 -3.52
CA LEU A 218 -12.82 2.47 -3.27
C LEU A 218 -13.43 3.36 -2.17
N ILE A 219 -12.77 3.48 -1.02
CA ILE A 219 -13.27 4.30 0.08
C ILE A 219 -13.36 5.78 -0.30
N SER A 220 -12.37 6.31 -1.02
CA SER A 220 -12.38 7.73 -1.41
C SER A 220 -13.52 8.05 -2.39
N TYR A 221 -13.80 7.18 -3.37
CA TYR A 221 -14.95 7.33 -4.26
C TYR A 221 -16.28 7.23 -3.51
N ALA A 222 -16.36 6.33 -2.53
CA ALA A 222 -17.56 6.12 -1.74
C ALA A 222 -17.87 7.30 -0.82
N LEU A 223 -16.84 7.92 -0.24
CA LEU A 223 -16.98 9.15 0.53
C LEU A 223 -17.50 10.32 -0.34
N ASP A 224 -17.11 10.41 -1.61
CA ASP A 224 -17.65 11.45 -2.51
C ASP A 224 -19.11 11.20 -2.93
N GLY A 225 -19.70 10.07 -2.55
CA GLY A 225 -21.07 9.70 -2.92
C GLY A 225 -21.23 9.27 -4.39
N LYS A 226 -20.11 8.95 -5.07
CA LYS A 226 -20.10 8.50 -6.47
C LYS A 226 -20.13 6.98 -6.62
N MET A 227 -20.19 6.22 -5.53
CA MET A 227 -20.03 4.77 -5.58
C MET A 227 -21.29 4.06 -6.07
N SER A 228 -21.07 3.03 -6.89
CA SER A 228 -22.05 2.02 -7.27
C SER A 228 -21.32 0.68 -7.45
N SER A 229 -22.03 -0.44 -7.43
CA SER A 229 -21.44 -1.75 -7.67
C SER A 229 -20.61 -1.82 -8.99
N ASN A 230 -21.10 -1.23 -10.09
CA ASN A 230 -20.36 -1.17 -11.35
C ASN A 230 -19.10 -0.29 -11.30
N ILE A 231 -19.10 0.80 -10.52
CA ILE A 231 -17.89 1.61 -10.30
C ILE A 231 -16.89 0.85 -9.42
N ALA A 232 -17.38 0.14 -8.41
CA ALA A 232 -16.54 -0.68 -7.53
C ALA A 232 -15.83 -1.80 -8.31
N GLU A 233 -16.55 -2.49 -9.19
CA GLU A 233 -15.99 -3.50 -10.10
C GLU A 233 -14.90 -2.91 -11.00
N LYS A 234 -15.18 -1.78 -11.66
CA LYS A 234 -14.19 -1.10 -12.51
C LYS A 234 -12.95 -0.69 -11.72
N ILE A 235 -13.13 -0.14 -10.52
CA ILE A 235 -12.00 0.21 -9.65
C ILE A 235 -11.21 -1.04 -9.27
N PHE A 236 -11.88 -2.12 -8.86
CA PHE A 236 -11.23 -3.39 -8.53
C PHE A 236 -10.39 -3.89 -9.71
N GLU A 237 -10.95 -3.99 -10.92
CA GLU A 237 -10.25 -4.46 -12.13
C GLU A 237 -9.17 -3.49 -12.63
N GLY A 238 -9.36 -2.18 -12.38
CA GLY A 238 -8.40 -1.14 -12.72
C GLY A 238 -7.17 -1.16 -11.81
N TYR A 239 -7.34 -1.60 -10.57
CA TYR A 239 -6.30 -1.64 -9.56
C TYR A 239 -5.63 -3.01 -9.43
N PHE A 240 -6.43 -4.06 -9.34
CA PHE A 240 -5.98 -5.44 -9.21
C PHE A 240 -6.13 -6.21 -10.54
N PRO A 241 -5.07 -6.88 -11.04
CA PRO A 241 -3.79 -7.07 -10.37
C PRO A 241 -2.77 -5.94 -10.63
N PHE A 242 -2.85 -5.26 -11.77
CA PHE A 242 -1.68 -4.60 -12.36
C PHE A 242 -1.21 -3.32 -11.64
N MET A 243 -2.09 -2.42 -11.20
CA MET A 243 -1.62 -1.22 -10.49
C MET A 243 -1.01 -1.59 -9.13
N GLN A 244 -1.61 -2.56 -8.45
CA GLN A 244 -1.10 -3.07 -7.18
C GLN A 244 0.22 -3.83 -7.37
N GLY A 245 0.32 -4.68 -8.38
CA GLY A 245 1.56 -5.37 -8.70
C GLY A 245 2.67 -4.41 -9.11
N LEU A 246 2.38 -3.40 -9.92
CA LEU A 246 3.34 -2.36 -10.27
C LEU A 246 3.86 -1.63 -9.01
N HIS A 247 2.97 -1.30 -8.08
CA HIS A 247 3.35 -0.66 -6.81
C HIS A 247 4.36 -1.51 -6.03
N ILE A 248 4.03 -2.76 -5.76
CA ILE A 248 4.83 -3.63 -4.89
C ILE A 248 6.06 -4.19 -5.59
N MET A 249 5.99 -4.44 -6.90
CA MET A 249 7.17 -4.81 -7.68
C MET A 249 8.21 -3.68 -7.74
N LEU A 250 7.80 -2.41 -7.75
CA LEU A 250 8.74 -1.29 -7.67
C LEU A 250 9.39 -1.16 -6.29
N ASP A 251 8.65 -1.48 -5.24
CA ASP A 251 9.11 -1.54 -3.84
C ASP A 251 10.21 -2.61 -3.70
N TYR A 252 9.88 -3.87 -3.99
CA TYR A 252 10.87 -4.96 -4.02
C TYR A 252 12.04 -4.70 -4.97
N PHE A 253 11.80 -4.04 -6.11
CA PHE A 253 12.88 -3.74 -7.04
C PHE A 253 13.94 -2.83 -6.41
N ILE A 254 13.56 -1.80 -5.65
CA ILE A 254 14.52 -0.88 -5.03
C ILE A 254 15.16 -1.44 -3.76
N ASP A 255 14.53 -2.45 -3.14
CA ASP A 255 14.96 -3.04 -1.86
C ASP A 255 15.77 -4.33 -2.03
N GLN A 256 16.05 -4.78 -3.25
CA GLN A 256 16.83 -6.01 -3.54
C GLN A 256 18.15 -6.14 -2.77
N ASP A 257 18.92 -5.04 -2.62
CA ASP A 257 20.19 -5.08 -1.89
C ASP A 257 19.96 -5.22 -0.37
N GLU A 258 18.95 -4.55 0.18
CA GLU A 258 18.57 -4.58 1.61
C GLU A 258 17.99 -5.94 1.98
N ASP A 259 17.03 -6.45 1.21
CA ASP A 259 16.41 -7.76 1.45
C ASP A 259 17.45 -8.89 1.38
N ARG A 260 18.45 -8.75 0.49
CA ARG A 260 19.55 -9.71 0.43
C ARG A 260 20.44 -9.67 1.67
N GLU A 261 20.67 -8.49 2.24
CA GLU A 261 21.45 -8.31 3.47
C GLU A 261 20.69 -8.81 4.71
N GLU A 262 19.37 -8.59 4.78
CA GLU A 262 18.51 -9.02 5.89
C GLU A 262 18.06 -10.49 5.77
N GLY A 263 18.19 -11.11 4.59
CA GLY A 263 17.73 -12.48 4.33
C GLY A 263 16.23 -12.57 4.07
N ASP A 264 15.62 -11.46 3.67
CA ASP A 264 14.19 -11.34 3.46
C ASP A 264 13.75 -11.81 2.07
N LEU A 265 12.48 -12.20 1.99
CA LEU A 265 11.87 -12.69 0.76
C LEU A 265 11.65 -11.53 -0.21
N ASN A 266 12.42 -11.48 -1.29
CA ASN A 266 12.22 -10.52 -2.38
C ASN A 266 11.69 -11.20 -3.65
N PHE A 267 10.51 -10.77 -4.14
CA PHE A 267 9.88 -11.38 -5.31
C PHE A 267 10.64 -11.16 -6.64
N CYS A 268 11.48 -10.13 -6.74
CA CYS A 268 12.31 -9.90 -7.92
C CYS A 268 13.39 -10.98 -8.11
N ASN A 269 13.76 -11.72 -7.06
CA ASN A 269 14.80 -12.75 -7.13
C ASN A 269 14.33 -14.05 -7.82
N TYR A 270 13.03 -14.20 -8.11
CA TYR A 270 12.46 -15.39 -8.74
C TYR A 270 12.30 -15.28 -10.26
N TYR A 271 12.67 -14.15 -10.84
CA TYR A 271 12.82 -14.04 -12.29
C TYR A 271 14.08 -14.78 -12.75
N GLU A 272 14.04 -15.33 -13.96
CA GLU A 272 15.17 -16.06 -14.53
C GLU A 272 16.43 -15.18 -14.68
N ASN A 273 16.23 -13.89 -14.98
CA ASN A 273 17.28 -12.89 -15.13
C ASN A 273 16.70 -11.46 -15.12
N ASP A 274 17.60 -10.47 -15.06
CA ASP A 274 17.27 -9.03 -15.06
C ASP A 274 16.48 -8.59 -16.31
N GLU A 275 16.68 -9.24 -17.47
CA GLU A 275 15.96 -8.89 -18.70
C GLU A 275 14.49 -9.29 -18.62
N GLU A 276 14.18 -10.46 -18.05
CA GLU A 276 12.80 -10.89 -17.83
C GLU A 276 12.11 -10.04 -16.76
N LEU A 277 12.78 -9.73 -15.65
CA LEU A 277 12.27 -8.81 -14.63
C LEU A 277 11.90 -7.45 -15.25
N GLU A 278 12.80 -6.87 -16.05
CA GLU A 278 12.51 -5.61 -16.74
C GLU A 278 11.31 -5.73 -17.68
N LYS A 279 11.27 -6.78 -18.51
CA LYS A 279 10.18 -7.00 -19.46
C LYS A 279 8.84 -7.10 -18.75
N ARG A 280 8.80 -7.77 -17.59
CA ARG A 280 7.60 -7.91 -16.78
C ARG A 280 7.21 -6.62 -16.09
N LEU A 281 8.15 -5.85 -15.54
CA LEU A 281 7.87 -4.49 -15.04
C LEU A 281 7.27 -3.58 -16.13
N LEU A 282 7.79 -3.63 -17.35
CA LEU A 282 7.22 -2.91 -18.49
C LEU A 282 5.81 -3.39 -18.84
N TYR A 283 5.55 -4.70 -18.81
CA TYR A 283 4.22 -5.26 -19.00
C TYR A 283 3.23 -4.75 -17.95
N PHE A 284 3.61 -4.74 -16.66
CA PHE A 284 2.79 -4.18 -15.58
C PHE A 284 2.48 -2.69 -15.80
N ILE A 285 3.45 -1.91 -16.30
CA ILE A 285 3.24 -0.51 -16.66
C ILE A 285 2.21 -0.37 -17.79
N GLU A 286 2.34 -1.16 -18.85
CA GLU A 286 1.46 -1.08 -20.02
C GLU A 286 0.03 -1.50 -19.68
N GLU A 287 -0.14 -2.64 -18.99
CA GLU A 287 -1.45 -3.13 -18.54
C GLU A 287 -2.12 -2.13 -17.58
N THR A 288 -1.37 -1.62 -16.59
CA THR A 288 -1.89 -0.59 -15.68
C THR A 288 -2.35 0.65 -16.47
N GLY A 289 -1.53 1.12 -17.42
CA GLY A 289 -1.83 2.31 -18.21
C GLY A 289 -3.08 2.15 -19.07
N SER A 290 -3.32 0.94 -19.60
CA SER A 290 -4.53 0.59 -20.33
C SER A 290 -5.75 0.55 -19.41
N LYS A 291 -5.67 -0.20 -18.30
CA LYS A 291 -6.80 -0.43 -17.38
C LYS A 291 -7.30 0.86 -16.71
N VAL A 292 -6.42 1.80 -16.38
CA VAL A 292 -6.85 3.07 -15.76
C VAL A 292 -7.60 4.00 -16.70
N GLN A 293 -7.59 3.77 -18.01
CA GLN A 293 -8.36 4.60 -18.96
C GLN A 293 -9.87 4.42 -18.81
N ASP A 294 -10.30 3.23 -18.39
CA ASP A 294 -11.72 2.89 -18.23
C ASP A 294 -12.31 3.36 -16.89
N LEU A 295 -11.46 3.90 -16.00
CA LEU A 295 -11.86 4.41 -14.71
C LEU A 295 -12.50 5.80 -14.80
N PRO A 296 -13.43 6.12 -13.89
CA PRO A 296 -13.77 7.51 -13.62
C PRO A 296 -12.50 8.29 -13.25
N ASP A 297 -12.48 9.59 -13.55
CA ASP A 297 -11.31 10.45 -13.30
C ASP A 297 -9.98 9.88 -13.87
N SER A 298 -9.99 9.14 -14.98
CA SER A 298 -8.83 8.43 -15.56
C SER A 298 -7.51 9.22 -15.57
N SER A 299 -7.56 10.53 -15.88
CA SER A 299 -6.37 11.40 -15.82
C SER A 299 -5.69 11.48 -14.45
N PHE A 300 -6.44 11.31 -13.36
CA PHE A 300 -5.92 11.22 -12.00
C PHE A 300 -5.22 9.89 -11.77
N HIS A 301 -5.86 8.77 -12.14
CA HIS A 301 -5.27 7.43 -12.01
C HIS A 301 -4.01 7.25 -12.86
N GLU A 302 -3.98 7.84 -14.06
CA GLU A 302 -2.76 7.93 -14.89
C GLU A 302 -1.64 8.68 -14.16
N MET A 303 -1.96 9.78 -13.47
CA MET A 303 -0.98 10.51 -12.66
C MET A 303 -0.53 9.72 -11.43
N VAL A 304 -1.41 8.92 -10.82
CA VAL A 304 -1.03 8.02 -9.72
C VAL A 304 -0.01 6.99 -10.21
N GLN A 305 -0.29 6.31 -11.33
CA GLN A 305 0.65 5.37 -11.94
C GLN A 305 2.02 6.01 -12.20
N GLN A 306 2.02 7.17 -12.85
CA GLN A 306 3.24 7.92 -13.17
C GLN A 306 3.97 8.42 -11.92
N GLY A 307 3.20 8.75 -10.87
CA GLY A 307 3.67 9.16 -9.57
C GLY A 307 4.39 8.03 -8.83
N LEU A 308 3.83 6.80 -8.83
CA LEU A 308 4.46 5.61 -8.24
C LEU A 308 5.85 5.37 -8.83
N ILE A 309 5.94 5.30 -10.16
CA ILE A 309 7.23 5.12 -10.85
C ILE A 309 8.19 6.27 -10.56
N GLY A 310 7.67 7.51 -10.59
CA GLY A 310 8.46 8.69 -10.28
C GLY A 310 9.01 8.67 -8.86
N LEU A 311 8.20 8.22 -7.89
CA LEU A 311 8.51 8.14 -6.47
C LEU A 311 9.57 7.07 -6.18
N TYR A 312 9.27 5.82 -6.52
CA TYR A 312 10.15 4.68 -6.23
C TYR A 312 11.48 4.81 -6.96
N LEU A 313 11.48 5.18 -8.24
CA LEU A 313 12.72 5.33 -8.99
C LEU A 313 13.51 6.60 -8.60
N ALA A 314 12.93 7.52 -7.84
CA ALA A 314 13.62 8.68 -7.26
C ALA A 314 14.35 8.37 -5.94
N ASP A 315 14.14 7.18 -5.38
CA ASP A 315 14.76 6.76 -4.12
C ASP A 315 16.30 6.83 -4.19
N PRO A 316 16.99 7.22 -3.10
CA PRO A 316 18.45 7.16 -3.02
C PRO A 316 19.06 5.80 -3.38
N LYS A 317 18.44 4.68 -2.97
CA LYS A 317 18.90 3.29 -3.20
C LYS A 317 19.17 3.02 -4.68
N VAL A 318 18.31 3.57 -5.56
CA VAL A 318 18.43 3.44 -7.03
C VAL A 318 19.76 3.96 -7.60
N LYS A 319 20.46 4.86 -6.90
CA LYS A 319 21.80 5.32 -7.34
C LYS A 319 22.87 4.22 -7.24
N HIS A 320 22.70 3.30 -6.29
CA HIS A 320 23.64 2.22 -5.99
C HIS A 320 23.42 1.01 -6.93
N MET A 321 22.21 0.85 -7.47
CA MET A 321 21.81 -0.16 -8.45
C MET A 321 22.40 0.08 -9.86
N LYS A 322 23.73 0.01 -10.00
CA LYS A 322 24.43 0.36 -11.26
C LYS A 322 24.03 -0.52 -12.44
N GLN A 323 23.78 -1.81 -12.21
CA GLN A 323 23.36 -2.77 -13.24
C GLN A 323 21.99 -2.42 -13.83
N PHE A 324 21.09 -1.88 -13.02
CA PHE A 324 19.71 -1.55 -13.42
C PHE A 324 19.53 -0.13 -14.01
N LYS A 325 20.61 0.64 -14.19
CA LYS A 325 20.53 1.99 -14.79
C LYS A 325 19.80 2.04 -16.15
N PRO A 326 20.01 1.09 -17.10
CA PRO A 326 19.26 1.06 -18.34
C PRO A 326 17.77 0.81 -18.12
N THR A 327 17.44 -0.15 -17.25
CA THR A 327 16.07 -0.51 -16.85
C THR A 327 15.32 0.69 -16.29
N VAL A 328 15.88 1.38 -15.28
CA VAL A 328 15.29 2.59 -14.68
C VAL A 328 15.00 3.66 -15.74
N LYS A 329 15.93 3.89 -16.68
CA LYS A 329 15.71 4.84 -17.77
C LYS A 329 14.57 4.42 -18.70
N ARG A 330 14.44 3.13 -18.99
CA ARG A 330 13.36 2.58 -19.82
C ARG A 330 12.01 2.71 -19.13
N LEU A 331 11.89 2.29 -17.87
CA LEU A 331 10.67 2.43 -17.07
C LEU A 331 10.16 3.89 -17.02
N ILE A 332 11.04 4.85 -16.70
CA ILE A 332 10.69 6.28 -16.67
C ILE A 332 10.26 6.79 -18.06
N LYS A 333 10.91 6.32 -19.13
CA LYS A 333 10.61 6.75 -20.50
C LYS A 333 9.24 6.23 -20.96
N THR A 334 8.89 4.99 -20.63
CA THR A 334 7.63 4.34 -21.00
C THR A 334 6.41 5.10 -20.47
N CYS A 335 6.48 5.61 -19.24
CA CYS A 335 5.40 6.44 -18.66
C CYS A 335 5.41 7.91 -19.08
N GLY A 336 6.26 8.30 -20.03
CA GLY A 336 6.18 9.59 -20.70
C GLY A 336 6.69 10.80 -19.90
N ARG A 337 6.22 12.00 -20.29
CA ARG A 337 6.76 13.28 -19.76
C ARG A 337 6.35 13.55 -18.32
N LYS A 338 5.16 13.10 -17.90
CA LYS A 338 4.66 13.31 -16.53
C LYS A 338 5.44 12.47 -15.50
N SER A 339 5.77 11.21 -15.79
CA SER A 339 6.64 10.39 -14.93
C SER A 339 8.01 11.06 -14.71
N ARG A 340 8.62 11.63 -15.75
CA ARG A 340 9.85 12.44 -15.62
C ARG A 340 9.68 13.66 -14.71
N PHE A 341 8.54 14.34 -14.78
CA PHE A 341 8.24 15.46 -13.90
C PHE A 341 8.12 15.01 -12.44
N PHE A 342 7.36 13.95 -12.15
CA PHE A 342 7.25 13.40 -10.80
C PHE A 342 8.60 12.97 -10.25
N HIS A 343 9.38 12.23 -11.04
CA HIS A 343 10.73 11.81 -10.67
C HIS A 343 11.62 13.01 -10.29
N TRP A 344 11.63 14.06 -11.12
CA TRP A 344 12.41 15.27 -10.80
C TRP A 344 11.88 15.99 -9.56
N ASN A 345 10.56 16.17 -9.45
CA ASN A 345 9.92 16.89 -8.36
C ASN A 345 10.16 16.21 -7.00
N ILE A 346 10.02 14.89 -6.96
CA ILE A 346 10.22 14.08 -5.76
C ILE A 346 11.70 14.05 -5.37
N ARG A 347 12.63 13.96 -6.33
CA ARG A 347 14.07 14.09 -6.04
C ARG A 347 14.41 15.44 -5.38
N VAL A 348 13.80 16.52 -5.85
CA VAL A 348 13.99 17.85 -5.24
C VAL A 348 13.43 17.86 -3.82
N TYR A 349 12.21 17.34 -3.62
CA TYR A 349 11.61 17.21 -2.30
C TYR A 349 12.49 16.40 -1.33
N ASN A 350 12.95 15.20 -1.74
CA ASN A 350 13.81 14.35 -0.92
C ASN A 350 15.15 15.01 -0.56
N ARG A 351 15.70 15.86 -1.44
CA ARG A 351 16.90 16.67 -1.12
C ARG A 351 16.60 17.73 -0.08
N LEU A 352 15.47 18.44 -0.21
CA LEU A 352 15.07 19.47 0.73
C LEU A 352 14.69 18.90 2.10
N ALA A 353 14.08 17.70 2.11
CA ALA A 353 13.70 16.97 3.31
C ALA A 353 14.89 16.23 3.97
N GLY A 354 16.11 16.36 3.45
CA GLY A 354 17.32 15.79 4.07
C GLY A 354 17.59 14.31 3.80
N ARG A 355 16.69 13.56 3.16
CA ARG A 355 16.81 12.10 2.91
C ARG A 355 18.04 11.65 2.11
N TYR A 356 18.72 12.56 1.41
CA TYR A 356 19.98 12.23 0.71
C TYR A 356 21.24 12.42 1.58
N ARG A 357 21.13 12.97 2.79
CA ARG A 357 22.28 13.16 3.69
C ARG A 357 22.60 11.91 4.52
N GLU A 358 21.65 11.01 4.68
CA GLU A 358 21.81 9.74 5.42
C GLU A 358 22.42 8.62 4.56
N ALA A 359 22.47 8.80 3.22
CA ALA A 359 22.96 7.80 2.26
C ALA A 359 24.38 8.08 1.72
N ASN A 360 25.18 8.88 2.44
CA ASN A 360 26.54 9.27 2.05
C ASN A 360 27.60 8.82 3.05
#